data_AF-A0A1G7Y4W7-F1
#
_entry.id   AF-A0A1G7Y4W7-F1
#
_cell.length_a   1.000
_cell.length_b   1.000
_cell.length_c   1.000
_cell.angle_alpha   90.00
_cell.angle_beta   90.00
_cell.angle_gamma   90.00
#
_symmetry.space_group_name_H-M   'P 1'
#
loop_
_entity.id
_entity.type
_entity.pdbx_description
1 polymer ?
#
loop_
_entity_poly.entity_id
_entity_poly.type
_entity_poly.pdbx_seq_one_letter_code
_entity_poly.pdbx_strand_id
1 'polypeptide(L)' 'MKQVKEIENRIAMLSREILLLKKQLRTIQDTCKHDFKEDAYVRTCKKCGFSEALYY' A
#
# COMPACT_ATOMS: atom_id res chain seq x y z
N MET A 1 -10.58 -10.95 -30.91
CA MET A 1 -10.61 -11.16 -29.44
C MET A 1 -9.25 -11.56 -28.82
N LYS A 2 -8.09 -11.42 -29.50
CA LYS A 2 -6.77 -11.70 -28.89
C LYS A 2 -6.33 -10.61 -27.90
N GLN A 3 -6.52 -9.35 -28.28
CA GLN A 3 -6.20 -8.19 -27.44
C GLN A 3 -6.94 -8.18 -26.10
N VAL A 4 -8.19 -8.67 -26.04
CA VAL A 4 -8.95 -8.76 -24.78
C VAL A 4 -8.24 -9.71 -23.81
N LYS A 5 -7.86 -10.91 -24.26
CA LYS A 5 -7.14 -11.88 -23.43
C LYS A 5 -5.76 -11.37 -23.01
N GLU A 6 -5.07 -10.62 -23.86
CA GLU A 6 -3.78 -10.00 -23.51
C GLU A 6 -3.94 -8.95 -22.40
N ILE A 7 -4.97 -8.10 -22.50
CA ILE A 7 -5.29 -7.11 -21.48
C ILE A 7 -5.67 -7.78 -20.16
N GLU A 8 -6.53 -8.80 -20.18
CA GLU A 8 -6.91 -9.55 -18.98
C GLU A 8 -5.70 -10.21 -18.30
N ASN A 9 -4.78 -10.81 -19.07
CA ASN A 9 -3.55 -11.37 -18.53
C ASN A 9 -2.65 -10.30 -17.91
N ARG A 10 -2.51 -9.14 -18.56
CA ARG A 10 -1.76 -8.01 -17.99
C ARG A 10 -2.37 -7.51 -16.69
N ILE A 11 -3.70 -7.41 -16.62
CA ILE A 11 -4.41 -7.06 -15.38
C ILE A 11 -4.11 -8.09 -14.28
N ALA A 12 -4.18 -9.39 -14.60
CA ALA A 12 -3.91 -10.45 -13.63
C ALA A 12 -2.46 -10.41 -13.12
N MET A 13 -1.48 -10.17 -14.00
CA MET A 13 -0.07 -10.04 -13.63
C MET A 13 0.16 -8.81 -12.74
N LEU A 14 -0.32 -7.64 -13.15
CA LEU A 14 -0.18 -6.39 -12.38
C LEU A 14 -0.87 -6.50 -11.01
N SER A 15 -2.03 -7.17 -10.94
CA SER A 15 -2.75 -7.39 -9.68
C SER A 15 -1.94 -8.26 -8.71
N ARG A 16 -1.23 -9.28 -9.21
CA ARG A 16 -0.33 -10.10 -8.39
C ARG A 16 0.86 -9.29 -7.89
N GLU A 17 1.44 -8.46 -8.75
CA GLU A 17 2.56 -7.59 -8.38
C GLU A 17 2.14 -6.56 -7.32
N ILE A 18 0.98 -5.93 -7.48
CA ILE A 18 0.37 -5.05 -6.48
C ILE A 18 0.22 -5.78 -5.15
N LEU A 19 -0.25 -7.03 -5.16
CA LEU A 19 -0.41 -7.81 -3.93
C LEU A 19 0.93 -8.07 -3.23
N LEU A 20 1.97 -8.40 -4.00
CA LEU A 20 3.33 -8.62 -3.46
C LEU A 20 3.92 -7.35 -2.88
N LEU A 21 3.82 -6.23 -3.61
CA LEU A 21 4.29 -4.93 -3.17
C LEU A 21 3.55 -4.46 -1.91
N LYS A 22 2.23 -4.68 -1.82
CA LYS A 22 1.45 -4.40 -0.61
C LYS A 22 1.92 -5.22 0.59
N LYS A 23 2.27 -6.50 0.39
CA LYS A 23 2.84 -7.34 1.47
C LYS A 23 4.17 -6.79 1.96
N GLN A 24 5.08 -6.46 1.03
CA GLN A 24 6.37 -5.88 1.37
C GLN A 24 6.23 -4.54 2.11
N LEU A 25 5.35 -3.67 1.61
CA LEU A 25 5.05 -2.40 2.26
C LEU A 25 4.53 -2.62 3.69
N ARG A 26 3.62 -3.59 3.88
CA ARG A 26 3.11 -3.93 5.22
C ARG A 26 4.20 -4.44 6.14
N THR A 27 5.12 -5.29 5.66
CA THR A 27 6.28 -5.73 6.46
C THR A 27 7.17 -4.56 6.87
N ILE A 28 7.42 -3.61 5.97
CA ILE A 28 8.18 -2.38 6.28
C ILE A 28 7.44 -1.55 7.32
N GLN A 29 6.12 -1.40 7.18
CA GLN A 29 5.30 -0.63 8.13
C GLN A 29 5.27 -1.30 9.51
N ASP A 30 5.13 -2.62 9.58
CA ASP A 30 5.08 -3.41 10.83
C ASP A 30 6.42 -3.39 11.60
N THR A 31 7.53 -3.45 10.88
CA THR A 31 8.88 -3.37 11.46
C THR A 31 9.38 -1.94 11.66
N CYS A 32 8.62 -0.94 11.20
CA CYS A 32 9.00 0.46 11.33
C CYS A 32 8.84 0.91 12.79
N LYS A 33 9.91 1.49 13.34
CA LYS A 33 9.81 2.34 14.54
C LYS A 33 9.14 3.65 14.15
N HIS A 34 7.80 3.63 14.11
CA HIS A 34 6.97 4.72 13.61
C HIS A 34 7.36 6.06 14.25
N ASP A 35 7.58 7.06 13.40
CA ASP A 35 7.74 8.46 13.79
C ASP A 35 6.55 9.20 13.19
N PHE A 36 5.47 9.23 13.96
CA PHE A 36 4.22 9.82 13.52
C PHE A 36 4.33 11.34 13.52
N LYS A 37 3.91 11.95 12.42
CA LYS A 37 3.51 13.35 12.39
C LYS A 37 2.00 13.39 12.49
N GLU A 38 1.51 14.08 13.51
CA GLU A 38 0.08 14.29 13.71
C GLU A 38 -0.37 15.52 12.93
N ASP A 39 -1.45 15.36 12.19
CA ASP A 39 -2.29 16.42 11.65
C ASP A 39 -3.65 16.37 12.37
N ALA A 40 -4.52 17.36 12.13
CA ALA A 40 -5.76 17.54 12.89
C ALA A 40 -6.71 16.31 12.91
N TYR A 41 -6.58 15.39 11.96
CA TYR A 41 -7.48 14.24 11.80
C TYR A 41 -6.77 12.91 11.54
N VAL A 42 -5.48 12.94 11.21
CA VAL A 42 -4.72 11.78 10.76
C VAL A 42 -3.30 11.91 11.30
N ARG A 43 -2.71 10.80 11.74
CA ARG A 43 -1.26 10.72 11.94
C ARG A 43 -0.62 9.92 10.83
N THR A 44 0.45 10.45 10.25
CA THR A 44 1.20 9.78 9.19
C THR A 44 2.65 9.60 9.62
N CYS A 45 3.16 8.37 9.52
CA CYS A 45 4.55 8.07 9.80
C CYS A 45 5.44 8.68 8.71
N LYS A 46 6.38 9.55 9.09
CA LYS A 46 7.30 10.20 8.15
C LYS A 46 8.25 9.22 7.45
N LYS A 47 8.50 8.07 8.09
CA LYS A 47 9.48 7.06 7.63
C LYS A 47 8.87 6.06 6.66
N CYS A 48 7.69 5.50 6.99
CA CYS A 48 7.07 4.42 6.22
C CYS A 48 5.74 4.80 5.57
N GLY A 49 5.29 6.06 5.72
CA GLY A 49 4.05 6.56 5.12
C GLY A 49 2.77 5.91 5.66
N PHE A 50 2.85 5.16 6.76
CA PHE A 50 1.66 4.58 7.39
C PHE A 50 0.78 5.69 7.97
N SER A 51 -0.47 5.78 7.53
CA SER A 51 -1.44 6.78 7.98
C SER A 51 -2.58 6.13 8.75
N GLU A 52 -2.97 6.77 9.84
CA GLU A 52 -4.04 6.33 10.73
C GLU A 52 -4.94 7.52 11.07
N ALA A 53 -6.25 7.34 10.93
CA ALA A 53 -7.23 8.33 11.37
C ALA A 53 -7.28 8.36 12.90
N LEU A 54 -7.35 9.56 13.47
CA LEU A 54 -7.37 9.76 14.92
C LEU A 54 -8.80 9.69 15.52
N TYR A 55 -9.83 9.70 14.68
CA TYR A 55 -11.25 9.69 15.09
C TYR A 55 -12.05 8.63 14.33
N TYR A 56 -13.01 8.01 15.03
CA TYR A 56 -13.86 6.90 14.56
C TYR A 56 -15.31 7.34 14.36
#